data_AF-A0A5E5Q3W5-F1
#
_entry.id   AF-A0A5E5Q3W5-F1
#
_cell.length_a   1.000
_cell.length_b   1.000
_cell.length_c   1.000
_cell.angle_alpha   90.00
_cell.angle_beta   90.00
_cell.angle_gamma   90.00
#
_symmetry.space_group_name_H-M   'P 1'
#
loop_
_entity.id
_entity.type
_entity.pdbx_description
1 polymer ?
#
loop_
_entity_poly.entity_id
_entity_poly.type
_entity_poly.pdbx_seq_one_letter_code
_entity_poly.pdbx_strand_id
1 'polypeptide(L)'
;MRLIDEVYTRCPFYGSRRIAAQLTRERGDPWNRKRIQRLMRIMGIRGVAPGPDTSKPHPENKIYPYLLRGLLIDKVNQVWSTDITYSAPNLWRCYG
;
A
#
# COMPACT_ATOMS: atom_id res chain seq x y z
N MET A 1 15.35 21.56 2.58
CA MET A 1 14.04 20.87 2.49
C MET A 1 13.19 21.37 1.32
N ARG A 2 13.33 22.63 0.90
CA ARG A 2 12.63 23.24 -0.25
C ARG A 2 12.49 22.38 -1.52
N LEU A 3 13.54 21.68 -1.95
CA LEU A 3 13.47 20.82 -3.15
C LEU A 3 12.47 19.65 -3.01
N ILE A 4 12.40 19.05 -1.82
CA ILE A 4 11.44 17.97 -1.55
C ILE A 4 10.03 18.54 -1.52
N ASP A 5 9.87 19.74 -0.93
CA ASP A 5 8.61 20.45 -0.84
C ASP A 5 8.05 20.84 -2.21
N GLU A 6 8.90 21.37 -3.11
CA GLU A 6 8.54 21.72 -4.49
C GLU A 6 8.09 20.49 -5.28
N VAL A 7 8.83 19.37 -5.19
CA VAL A 7 8.47 18.11 -5.86
C VAL A 7 7.17 17.54 -5.28
N TYR A 8 7.01 17.58 -3.96
CA TYR A 8 5.82 17.06 -3.28
C TYR A 8 4.58 17.90 -3.59
N THR A 9 4.71 19.22 -3.65
CA THR A 9 3.62 20.14 -4.03
C THR A 9 3.16 19.88 -5.47
N ARG A 10 4.10 19.58 -6.39
CA ARG A 10 3.77 19.21 -7.77
C ARG A 10 3.16 17.81 -7.87
N CYS A 11 3.67 16.87 -7.07
CA CYS A 11 3.33 15.45 -7.14
C CYS A 11 3.09 14.88 -5.72
N PRO A 12 1.94 15.14 -5.08
CA PRO A 12 1.68 14.74 -3.68
C PRO A 12 1.59 13.21 -3.48
N PHE A 13 1.42 12.46 -4.57
CA PHE A 13 1.42 11.00 -4.57
C PHE A 13 2.84 10.40 -4.59
N TYR A 14 3.89 11.20 -4.75
CA TYR A 14 5.26 10.69 -4.78
C TYR A 14 5.79 10.37 -3.37
N GLY A 15 6.21 9.12 -3.19
CA GLY A 15 6.98 8.69 -2.03
C GLY A 15 8.49 8.91 -2.21
N SER A 16 9.26 8.63 -1.16
CA SER A 16 10.72 8.85 -1.11
C SER A 16 11.50 8.24 -2.28
N ARG A 17 11.04 7.10 -2.85
CA ARG A 17 11.64 6.48 -4.04
C ARG A 17 11.53 7.37 -5.28
N ARG A 18 10.33 7.90 -5.55
CA ARG A 18 10.05 8.70 -6.75
C ARG A 18 10.68 10.09 -6.64
N ILE A 19 10.64 10.70 -5.46
CA ILE A 19 11.31 11.99 -5.21
C ILE A 19 12.83 11.84 -5.41
N ALA A 20 13.45 10.76 -4.93
CA ALA A 20 14.88 10.51 -5.14
C ALA A 20 15.24 10.37 -6.63
N ALA A 21 14.45 9.60 -7.37
CA ALA A 21 14.66 9.41 -8.80
C ALA A 21 14.49 10.71 -9.60
N GLN A 22 13.46 11.50 -9.27
CA GLN A 22 13.22 12.78 -9.94
C GLN A 22 14.35 13.78 -9.67
N LEU A 23 14.77 13.94 -8.40
CA LEU A 23 15.86 14.85 -8.05
C LEU A 23 17.18 14.42 -8.70
N THR A 24 17.43 13.11 -8.81
CA THR A 24 18.61 12.58 -9.51
C THR A 24 18.57 12.91 -11.00
N ARG A 25 17.40 12.77 -11.64
CA ARG A 25 17.22 13.10 -13.05
C ARG A 25 17.34 14.59 -13.34
N GLU A 26 16.79 15.44 -12.48
CA GLU A 26 16.77 16.89 -12.68
C GLU A 26 18.13 17.55 -12.38
N ARG A 27 18.91 17.01 -11.44
CA ARG A 27 20.17 17.63 -10.99
C ARG A 27 21.43 16.88 -11.39
N GLY A 28 21.31 15.70 -12.00
CA GLY A 28 22.44 14.89 -12.46
C GLY A 28 23.15 14.09 -11.36
N ASP A 29 22.97 14.44 -10.08
CA ASP A 29 23.61 13.76 -8.96
C ASP A 29 22.70 12.72 -8.29
N PRO A 30 23.21 11.54 -7.90
CA PRO A 30 22.42 10.52 -7.22
C PRO A 30 21.99 10.95 -5.81
N TRP A 31 20.67 11.04 -5.59
CA TRP A 31 20.11 11.35 -4.27
C TRP A 31 19.84 10.08 -3.45
N ASN A 32 20.37 10.04 -2.22
CA ASN A 32 20.14 8.90 -1.32
C ASN A 32 18.68 8.85 -0.84
N ARG A 33 17.98 7.77 -1.19
CA ARG A 33 16.61 7.48 -0.74
C ARG A 33 16.43 7.54 0.77
N LYS A 34 17.38 7.03 1.57
CA LYS A 34 17.30 7.02 3.04
C LYS A 34 17.28 8.46 3.59
N ARG A 35 18.06 9.35 2.98
CA ARG A 35 18.11 10.77 3.32
C ARG A 35 16.77 11.45 3.02
N ILE A 36 16.21 11.22 1.84
CA ILE A 36 14.91 11.77 1.45
C ILE A 36 13.80 11.26 2.37
N GLN A 37 13.78 9.96 2.67
CA GLN A 37 12.80 9.38 3.59
C GLN A 37 12.87 10.01 4.99
N ARG A 38 14.08 10.23 5.52
CA ARG A 38 14.26 10.93 6.80
C ARG A 38 13.71 12.36 6.75
N LEU A 39 14.02 13.10 5.68
CA LEU A 39 13.56 14.49 5.53
C LEU A 39 12.04 14.58 5.37
N MET A 40 11.43 13.70 4.57
CA MET A 40 9.96 13.61 4.46
C MET A 40 9.30 13.33 5.81
N ARG A 41 9.89 12.44 6.63
CA ARG A 41 9.39 12.16 7.98
C ARG A 41 9.46 13.38 8.89
N ILE A 42 10.57 14.12 8.86
CA ILE A 42 10.72 15.37 9.65
C ILE A 42 9.69 16.41 9.20
N MET A 43 9.39 16.48 7.91
CA MET A 43 8.40 17.39 7.34
C MET A 43 6.94 16.93 7.55
N GLY A 44 6.71 15.72 8.09
CA GLY A 44 5.36 15.18 8.26
C GLY A 44 4.65 14.79 6.95
N ILE A 45 5.37 14.73 5.82
CA ILE A 45 4.80 14.43 4.51
C ILE A 45 5.00 12.97 4.10
N ARG A 46 4.00 12.40 3.42
CA ARG A 46 4.05 11.02 2.89
C ARG A 46 3.45 10.95 1.50
N GLY A 47 3.97 10.09 0.64
CA GLY A 47 3.35 9.84 -0.66
C GLY A 47 1.99 9.16 -0.49
N VAL A 48 0.95 9.72 -1.10
CA VAL A 48 -0.44 9.19 -1.03
C VAL A 48 -0.74 8.19 -2.14
N ALA A 49 0.27 7.42 -2.59
CA ALA A 49 0.03 6.41 -3.61
C ALA A 49 -0.90 5.32 -3.07
N PRO A 50 -1.90 4.86 -3.85
CA PRO A 50 -2.72 3.73 -3.46
C PRO A 50 -1.83 2.51 -3.23
N GLY A 51 -2.16 1.71 -2.22
CA GLY A 51 -1.49 0.43 -1.98
C GLY A 51 -1.68 -0.53 -3.16
N PRO A 52 -1.01 -1.69 -3.13
CA PRO A 52 -1.26 -2.76 -4.09
C PRO A 52 -2.77 -3.03 -4.18
N ASP A 53 -3.29 -3.08 -5.40
CA ASP A 53 -4.71 -3.35 -5.65
C ASP A 53 -4.98 -4.84 -5.43
N THR A 54 -5.22 -5.20 -4.18
CA THR A 54 -5.50 -6.59 -3.77
C THR A 54 -6.86 -7.09 -4.24
N SER A 55 -7.71 -6.19 -4.75
CA SER A 55 -9.02 -6.53 -5.32
C SER A 55 -8.94 -6.97 -6.78
N LYS A 56 -7.81 -6.73 -7.46
CA LYS A 56 -7.60 -7.24 -8.83
C LYS A 56 -7.20 -8.71 -8.79
N PRO A 57 -8.01 -9.62 -9.35
CA PRO A 57 -7.64 -11.02 -9.46
C PRO A 57 -6.43 -11.16 -10.41
N HIS A 58 -5.52 -12.07 -10.08
CA HIS A 58 -4.44 -12.46 -10.99
C HIS A 58 -5.05 -13.10 -12.26
N PRO A 59 -4.48 -12.91 -13.45
CA PRO A 59 -5.04 -13.46 -14.70
C PRO A 59 -5.26 -14.99 -14.67
N GLU A 60 -4.43 -15.69 -13.90
CA GLU A 60 -4.49 -17.16 -13.73
C GLU A 60 -5.48 -17.61 -12.65
N ASN A 61 -6.02 -16.68 -11.85
CA ASN A 61 -7.00 -17.00 -10.82
C ASN A 61 -8.38 -17.12 -11.46
N LYS A 62 -8.84 -18.36 -11.60
CA LYS A 62 -10.20 -18.64 -12.08
C LYS A 62 -11.23 -18.01 -11.13
N ILE A 63 -12.11 -17.19 -11.69
CA ILE A 63 -13.26 -16.65 -10.96
C ILE A 63 -14.30 -17.76 -10.83
N TYR A 64 -14.62 -18.16 -9.61
CA TYR A 64 -15.70 -19.10 -9.33
C TYR A 64 -17.00 -18.33 -9.05
N PRO A 65 -18.13 -18.72 -9.65
CA PRO A 65 -19.41 -18.11 -9.33
C PRO A 65 -19.74 -18.37 -7.86
N TYR A 66 -20.30 -17.36 -7.19
CA TYR A 66 -20.78 -17.50 -5.82
C TYR A 66 -22.05 -18.36 -5.82
N LEU A 67 -21.89 -19.65 -5.48
CA LEU A 67 -22.94 -20.67 -5.63
C LEU A 67 -24.14 -20.48 -4.70
N LEU A 68 -24.01 -19.65 -3.66
CA LEU A 68 -25.11 -19.33 -2.74
C LEU A 68 -25.97 -18.15 -3.22
N ARG A 69 -25.65 -17.56 -4.38
CA ARG A 69 -26.42 -16.43 -4.92
C ARG A 69 -27.84 -16.88 -5.25
N GLY A 70 -28.84 -16.27 -4.60
CA GLY A 70 -30.26 -16.55 -4.82
C GLY A 70 -30.79 -17.75 -4.02
N LEU A 71 -29.97 -18.37 -3.17
CA LEU A 71 -30.42 -19.44 -2.27
C LEU A 71 -31.13 -18.82 -1.05
N LEU A 72 -32.37 -19.23 -0.79
CA LEU A 72 -33.07 -18.92 0.46
C LEU A 72 -32.46 -19.78 1.58
N ILE A 73 -31.94 -19.13 2.63
CA ILE A 73 -31.36 -19.79 3.80
C ILE A 73 -32.38 -19.68 4.95
N ASP A 74 -33.22 -20.70 5.13
CA ASP A 74 -34.35 -20.69 6.08
C ASP A 74 -34.20 -21.72 7.22
N LYS A 75 -33.16 -22.56 7.19
CA LYS A 75 -32.89 -23.58 8.20
C LYS A 75 -31.54 -23.38 8.89
N VAL A 76 -31.51 -23.72 10.17
CA VAL A 76 -30.25 -23.80 10.94
C VAL A 76 -29.35 -24.86 10.31
N ASN A 77 -28.03 -24.60 10.25
CA ASN A 77 -27.01 -25.46 9.64
C ASN A 77 -27.11 -25.68 8.11
N GLN A 78 -27.78 -24.78 7.38
CA GLN A 78 -27.89 -24.86 5.93
C GLN A 78 -26.67 -24.29 5.17
N VAL A 79 -25.97 -23.31 5.75
CA VAL A 79 -24.78 -22.67 5.16
C VAL A 79 -23.75 -22.38 6.24
N TRP A 80 -22.47 -22.64 5.93
CA TRP A 80 -21.33 -22.28 6.78
C TRP A 80 -20.34 -21.40 6.02
N SER A 81 -19.73 -20.44 6.71
CA SER A 81 -18.66 -19.58 6.18
C SER A 81 -17.47 -19.65 7.13
N THR A 82 -16.27 -19.79 6.57
CA THR A 82 -15.02 -19.82 7.33
C THR A 82 -14.00 -18.95 6.63
N ASP A 83 -13.16 -18.27 7.40
CA ASP A 83 -12.03 -17.47 6.91
C ASP A 83 -10.75 -17.93 7.61
N ILE A 84 -9.62 -17.90 6.89
CA ILE A 84 -8.31 -18.25 7.43
C ILE A 84 -7.50 -16.98 7.53
N THR A 85 -7.31 -16.50 8.76
CA THR A 85 -6.42 -15.39 9.04
C THR A 85 -5.04 -15.91 9.42
N TYR A 86 -4.02 -15.54 8.63
CA TYR A 86 -2.63 -15.82 8.99
C TYR A 86 -2.18 -14.88 10.12
N SER A 87 -1.93 -15.43 11.31
CA SER A 87 -1.28 -14.71 12.39
C SER A 87 0.24 -14.87 12.30
N ALA A 88 0.97 -13.77 12.15
CA ALA A 88 2.44 -13.81 12.23
C ALA A 88 2.90 -14.00 13.69
N PRO A 89 3.86 -14.89 13.97
CA PRO A 89 4.43 -15.00 15.30
C PRO A 89 5.23 -13.73 15.61
N ASN A 90 4.79 -12.97 16.61
CA ASN A 90 5.52 -11.87 17.30
C ASN A 90 5.35 -10.41 16.79
N LEU A 91 4.13 -9.93 16.54
CA LEU A 91 3.84 -8.50 16.32
C LEU A 91 3.59 -7.67 17.61
N TRP A 92 4.00 -8.15 18.79
CA TRP A 92 3.81 -7.44 20.07
C TRP A 92 4.96 -6.48 20.47
N ARG A 93 6.02 -6.36 19.66
CA ARG A 93 7.09 -5.39 19.89
C ARG A 93 7.06 -4.35 18.79
N CYS A 94 6.40 -3.21 19.06
CA CYS A 94 6.79 -1.85 18.59
C CYS A 94 5.65 -0.85 18.88
N TYR A 95 5.36 -0.63 20.17
CA TYR A 95 4.93 0.68 20.65
C TYR A 95 5.79 0.95 21.89
N GLY A 96 6.78 1.82 21.72
CA GLY A 96 7.77 2.26 22.72
C GLY A 96 8.59 3.37 22.11
#